data_AF-A0A1R4EFH8-F1
#
_entry.id   AF-A0A1R4EFH8-F1
#
_cell.length_a   1.000
_cell.length_b   1.000
_cell.length_c   1.000
_cell.angle_alpha   90.00
_cell.angle_beta   90.00
_cell.angle_gamma   90.00
#
_symmetry.space_group_name_H-M   'P 1'
#
loop_
_entity.id
_entity.type
_entity.pdbx_description
1 polymer ?
#
loop_
_entity_poly.entity_id
_entity_poly.type
_entity_poly.pdbx_seq_one_letter_code
_entity_poly.pdbx_strand_id
1 'polypeptide(L)'
;MTTSLESLSKTDTTQPELPLGKVVCVGRNYAAHAAELGNEIPTRPILFIKPASSVIGTDSLIASQIIDVPRDTAYDVHYEAELCVRIGAPLKAASIEEIKAMPKAIDAVTLGLDLTLRDLQSELKAKGHPWERAKCFDGSCVLAQWVEPESYADFSAVNYQLYINEQLTQDGHTELMLFPLYELLSEISYAFSLQPGDVIMTGTPSGVGVLKAGDKLTLKLGEHQWQANVG
;
A
#
# COMPACT_ATOMS: atom_id res chain seq x y z
N MET A 1 -36.57 -7.44 -37.30
CA MET A 1 -35.36 -6.59 -37.33
C MET A 1 -35.61 -5.48 -36.33
N THR A 2 -35.12 -5.67 -35.10
CA THR A 2 -34.01 -4.89 -34.48
C THR A 2 -34.48 -3.47 -34.12
N THR A 3 -34.49 -3.04 -32.87
CA THR A 3 -33.37 -3.11 -31.91
C THR A 3 -33.84 -3.11 -30.46
N SER A 4 -33.08 -3.85 -29.65
CA SER A 4 -33.13 -3.89 -28.18
C SER A 4 -32.65 -2.54 -27.61
N LEU A 5 -33.40 -2.01 -26.64
CA LEU A 5 -32.95 -0.92 -25.78
C LEU A 5 -32.00 -1.52 -24.74
N GLU A 6 -30.71 -1.23 -24.90
CA GLU A 6 -29.67 -1.56 -23.92
C GLU A 6 -29.96 -0.85 -22.60
N SER A 7 -30.04 -1.65 -21.53
CA SER A 7 -30.13 -1.17 -20.16
C SER A 7 -28.80 -0.53 -19.76
N LEU A 8 -28.76 0.79 -19.67
CA LEU A 8 -27.68 1.51 -19.01
C LEU A 8 -27.66 1.11 -17.53
N SER A 9 -26.59 0.40 -17.14
CA SER A 9 -26.27 0.10 -15.75
C SER A 9 -26.02 1.41 -15.01
N LYS A 10 -26.91 1.73 -14.06
CA LYS A 10 -26.71 2.82 -13.11
C LYS A 10 -25.55 2.46 -12.18
N THR A 11 -24.40 3.11 -12.35
CA THR A 11 -23.41 3.21 -11.29
C THR A 11 -23.93 4.23 -10.28
N ASP A 12 -24.64 3.72 -9.28
CA ASP A 12 -25.04 4.50 -8.10
C ASP A 12 -23.80 4.75 -7.24
N THR A 13 -23.20 5.94 -7.33
CA THR A 13 -22.03 6.36 -6.54
C THR A 13 -22.38 7.65 -5.82
N THR A 14 -22.98 7.52 -4.64
CA THR A 14 -23.44 8.66 -3.81
C THR A 14 -22.59 8.86 -2.56
N GLN A 15 -21.28 8.59 -2.63
CA GLN A 15 -20.30 9.12 -1.67
C GLN A 15 -19.42 10.14 -2.42
N PRO A 16 -19.32 11.40 -1.97
CA PRO A 16 -18.33 12.32 -2.52
C PRO A 16 -16.94 11.72 -2.31
N GLU A 17 -16.15 11.65 -3.38
CA GLU A 17 -14.81 11.08 -3.35
C GLU A 17 -13.93 11.96 -2.43
N LEU A 18 -13.42 11.38 -1.34
CA LEU A 18 -12.50 12.09 -0.45
C LEU A 18 -11.23 12.43 -1.24
N PRO A 19 -10.72 13.67 -1.16
CA PRO A 19 -9.44 14.00 -1.79
C PRO A 19 -8.35 13.14 -1.18
N LEU A 20 -7.46 12.62 -2.02
CA LEU A 20 -6.33 11.81 -1.57
C LEU A 20 -5.41 12.66 -0.66
N GLY A 21 -5.24 12.19 0.57
CA GLY A 21 -4.35 12.79 1.56
C GLY A 21 -2.92 12.25 1.45
N LYS A 22 -2.23 12.16 2.59
CA LYS A 22 -0.92 11.52 2.67
C LYS A 22 -1.05 10.00 2.75
N VAL A 23 0.00 9.30 2.35
CA VAL A 23 0.12 7.85 2.52
C VAL A 23 1.11 7.57 3.64
N VAL A 24 0.63 7.06 4.78
CA VAL A 24 1.49 6.62 5.89
C VAL A 24 1.80 5.14 5.71
N CYS A 25 3.07 4.78 5.74
CA CYS A 25 3.53 3.43 5.45
C CYS A 25 4.25 2.83 6.66
N VAL A 26 4.19 1.50 6.80
CA VAL A 26 4.79 0.77 7.91
C VAL A 26 5.89 -0.18 7.43
N GLY A 27 7.13 0.14 7.77
CA GLY A 27 8.26 -0.72 7.48
C GLY A 27 8.34 -1.93 8.43
N ARG A 28 8.68 -3.09 7.88
CA ARG A 28 8.98 -4.34 8.64
C ARG A 28 7.83 -4.83 9.51
N ASN A 29 6.60 -4.77 9.03
CA ASN A 29 5.44 -5.26 9.79
C ASN A 29 5.21 -6.79 9.67
N TYR A 30 6.07 -7.52 8.97
CA TYR A 30 5.99 -8.99 8.85
C TYR A 30 7.31 -9.63 9.27
N ALA A 31 7.26 -10.64 10.15
CA ALA A 31 8.45 -11.28 10.69
C ALA A 31 9.35 -11.90 9.61
N ALA A 32 8.74 -12.62 8.65
CA ALA A 32 9.46 -13.27 7.56
C ALA A 32 10.16 -12.25 6.64
N HIS A 33 9.52 -11.11 6.37
CA HIS A 33 10.11 -10.02 5.59
C HIS A 33 11.26 -9.33 6.36
N ALA A 34 11.10 -9.11 7.67
CA ALA A 34 12.17 -8.57 8.51
C ALA A 34 13.42 -9.48 8.48
N ALA A 35 13.21 -10.80 8.58
CA ALA A 35 14.27 -11.81 8.53
C ALA A 35 14.93 -11.94 7.14
N GLU A 36 14.15 -11.90 6.05
CA GLU A 36 14.63 -11.96 4.66
C GLU A 36 15.69 -10.88 4.37
N LEU A 37 15.50 -9.69 4.95
CA LEU A 37 16.40 -8.56 4.79
C LEU A 37 17.44 -8.43 5.91
N GLY A 38 17.62 -9.46 6.75
CA GLY A 38 18.61 -9.50 7.83
C GLY A 38 18.41 -8.44 8.91
N ASN A 39 17.18 -7.97 9.12
CA ASN A 39 16.87 -6.94 10.09
C ASN A 39 16.38 -7.54 11.42
N GLU A 40 16.64 -6.85 12.53
CA GLU A 40 16.01 -7.15 13.81
C GLU A 40 14.50 -6.87 13.77
N ILE A 41 13.74 -7.68 14.51
CA ILE A 41 12.30 -7.47 14.70
C ILE A 41 12.11 -6.16 15.48
N PRO A 42 11.41 -5.18 14.92
CA PRO A 42 11.21 -3.90 15.59
C PRO A 42 10.32 -4.07 16.84
N THR A 43 10.58 -3.28 17.88
CA THR A 43 9.72 -3.23 19.09
C THR A 43 8.59 -2.21 18.97
N ARG A 44 8.58 -1.40 17.91
CA ARG A 44 7.57 -0.39 17.58
C ARG A 44 7.50 -0.20 16.05
N PRO A 45 6.34 0.12 15.46
CA PRO A 45 6.22 0.34 14.01
C PRO A 45 7.24 1.37 13.47
N ILE A 46 7.92 1.04 12.37
CA ILE A 46 8.78 1.98 11.65
C ILE A 46 7.90 2.75 10.67
N LEU A 47 7.70 4.03 10.91
CA LEU A 47 6.80 4.86 10.10
C LEU A 47 7.57 5.72 9.09
N PHE A 48 7.04 5.81 7.89
CA PHE A 48 7.44 6.80 6.88
C PHE A 48 6.21 7.24 6.08
N ILE A 49 6.34 8.29 5.27
CA ILE A 49 5.22 8.88 4.54
C ILE A 49 5.59 9.02 3.07
N LYS A 50 4.67 8.64 2.18
CA LYS A 50 4.70 9.02 0.77
C LYS A 50 3.73 10.20 0.53
N PRO A 51 4.12 11.22 -0.25
CA PRO A 51 3.25 12.34 -0.58
C PRO A 51 2.17 11.90 -1.57
N ALA A 52 1.03 12.60 -1.59
CA ALA A 52 -0.07 12.32 -2.52
C ALA A 52 0.37 12.33 -4.00
N SER A 53 1.36 13.16 -4.34
CA SER A 53 1.92 13.27 -5.70
C SER A 53 2.66 12.02 -6.17
N SER A 54 3.03 11.11 -5.26
CA SER A 54 3.68 9.85 -5.62
C SER A 54 2.69 8.74 -6.01
N VAL A 55 1.40 8.98 -5.82
CA VAL A 55 0.35 7.97 -6.00
C VAL A 55 -0.11 7.89 -7.46
N ILE A 56 -0.15 6.68 -8.00
CA ILE A 56 -0.72 6.35 -9.30
C ILE A 56 -1.70 5.18 -9.17
N GLY A 57 -2.64 5.07 -10.12
CA GLY A 57 -3.55 3.94 -10.22
C GLY A 57 -2.91 2.74 -10.94
N THR A 58 -3.53 1.56 -10.82
CA THR A 58 -3.11 0.34 -11.54
C THR A 58 -3.26 0.44 -13.06
N ASP A 59 -4.02 1.42 -13.54
CA ASP A 59 -4.17 1.78 -14.95
C ASP A 59 -2.96 2.54 -15.53
N SER A 60 -2.09 3.05 -14.66
CA SER A 60 -0.84 3.71 -15.03
C SER A 60 0.29 2.69 -15.26
N LEU A 61 1.24 3.05 -16.13
CA LEU A 61 2.41 2.23 -16.39
C LEU A 61 3.43 2.42 -15.26
N ILE A 62 3.79 1.32 -14.59
CA ILE A 62 4.76 1.33 -13.49
C ILE A 62 6.18 1.35 -14.07
N ALA A 63 7.05 2.23 -13.56
CA ALA A 63 8.45 2.23 -13.98
C ALA A 63 9.19 1.00 -13.42
N SER A 64 9.93 0.30 -14.29
CA SER A 64 10.87 -0.75 -13.86
C SER A 64 12.17 -0.17 -13.29
N GLN A 65 12.54 1.05 -13.69
CA GLN A 65 13.73 1.76 -13.23
C GLN A 65 13.48 3.25 -13.04
N ILE A 66 14.19 3.86 -12.09
CA ILE A 66 14.21 5.32 -11.88
C ILE A 66 15.62 5.85 -12.10
N ILE A 67 15.75 6.87 -12.95
CA ILE A 67 17.02 7.52 -13.26
C ILE A 67 17.17 8.76 -12.38
N ASP A 68 18.16 8.75 -11.50
CA ASP A 68 18.61 9.94 -10.79
C ASP A 68 19.53 10.75 -11.71
N VAL A 69 18.93 11.66 -12.48
CA VAL A 69 19.64 12.47 -13.48
C VAL A 69 20.83 13.25 -12.89
N PRO A 70 20.71 13.93 -11.72
CA PRO A 70 21.86 14.62 -11.12
C PRO A 70 23.06 13.71 -10.81
N ARG A 71 22.84 12.42 -10.55
CA ARG A 71 23.88 11.44 -10.22
C ARG A 71 24.23 10.49 -11.37
N ASP A 72 23.54 10.61 -12.50
CA ASP A 72 23.64 9.69 -13.65
C ASP A 72 23.57 8.21 -13.22
N THR A 73 22.64 7.90 -12.33
CA THR A 73 22.49 6.56 -11.74
C THR A 73 21.08 6.05 -11.97
N ALA A 74 20.96 4.85 -12.53
CA ALA A 74 19.69 4.13 -12.63
C ALA A 74 19.52 3.21 -11.42
N TYR A 75 18.33 3.20 -10.84
CA TYR A 75 17.95 2.32 -9.74
C TYR A 75 16.81 1.41 -10.18
N ASP A 76 16.97 0.11 -9.92
CA ASP A 76 15.91 -0.86 -10.11
C ASP A 76 14.77 -0.63 -9.09
N VAL A 77 13.54 -0.78 -9.57
CA VAL A 77 12.35 -0.64 -8.75
C VAL A 77 11.97 -2.00 -8.19
N HIS A 78 11.87 -2.10 -6.86
CA HIS A 78 11.36 -3.27 -6.18
C HIS A 78 9.87 -3.12 -5.86
N TYR A 79 9.14 -4.23 -5.90
CA TYR A 79 7.73 -4.30 -5.48
C TYR A 79 7.60 -4.74 -4.02
N GLU A 80 6.61 -4.18 -3.34
CA GLU A 80 6.21 -4.57 -1.99
C GLU A 80 4.67 -4.50 -1.96
N ALA A 81 3.98 -5.64 -2.10
CA ALA A 81 2.51 -5.67 -2.05
C ALA A 81 2.03 -5.51 -0.60
N GLU A 82 1.07 -4.61 -0.38
CA GLU A 82 0.55 -4.29 0.94
C GLU A 82 -0.98 -4.18 0.94
N LEU A 83 -1.59 -4.58 2.06
CA LEU A 83 -2.96 -4.20 2.36
C LEU A 83 -2.99 -2.70 2.70
N CYS A 84 -3.89 -1.97 2.06
CA CYS A 84 -4.03 -0.53 2.24
C CYS A 84 -5.44 -0.20 2.76
N VAL A 85 -5.55 0.68 3.74
CA VAL A 85 -6.83 1.22 4.20
C VAL A 85 -6.90 2.73 4.02
N ARG A 86 -8.08 3.24 3.69
CA ARG A 86 -8.35 4.67 3.63
C ARG A 86 -9.07 5.11 4.90
N ILE A 87 -8.61 6.22 5.46
CA ILE A 87 -9.18 6.83 6.65
C ILE A 87 -10.45 7.59 6.25
N GLY A 88 -11.57 7.29 6.91
CA GLY A 88 -12.85 7.94 6.67
C GLY A 88 -13.21 9.01 7.71
N ALA A 89 -12.60 8.96 8.89
CA ALA A 89 -12.83 9.91 9.98
C ALA A 89 -11.50 10.41 10.57
N PRO A 90 -11.41 11.67 11.04
CA PRO A 90 -10.19 12.19 11.63
C PRO A 90 -9.75 11.36 12.86
N LEU A 91 -8.49 10.95 12.91
CA LEU A 91 -7.88 10.27 14.06
C LEU A 91 -6.68 11.07 14.57
N LYS A 92 -6.60 11.31 15.87
CA LYS A 92 -5.48 12.01 16.51
C LYS A 92 -5.32 11.54 17.93
N ALA A 93 -4.16 11.00 18.26
CA ALA A 93 -3.86 10.45 19.58
C ALA A 93 -5.01 9.58 20.12
N ALA A 94 -5.54 8.71 19.25
CA ALA A 94 -6.71 7.90 19.53
C ALA A 94 -6.29 6.49 19.98
N SER A 95 -6.94 5.97 21.01
CA SER A 95 -6.81 4.58 21.45
C SER A 95 -7.45 3.59 20.48
N ILE A 96 -7.08 2.32 20.62
CA ILE A 96 -7.65 1.22 19.80
C ILE A 96 -9.18 1.17 19.95
N GLU A 97 -9.68 1.31 21.18
CA GLU A 97 -11.11 1.27 21.49
C GLU A 97 -11.86 2.44 20.84
N GLU A 98 -11.30 3.65 20.90
CA GLU A 98 -11.87 4.83 20.23
C GLU A 98 -11.95 4.65 18.72
N ILE A 99 -10.89 4.10 18.10
CA ILE A 99 -10.86 3.85 16.65
C ILE A 99 -11.90 2.80 16.26
N LYS A 100 -12.02 1.69 17.02
CA LYS A 100 -13.01 0.63 16.76
C LYS A 100 -14.45 1.10 16.96
N ALA A 101 -14.69 2.01 17.92
CA ALA A 101 -16.02 2.57 18.18
C ALA A 101 -16.41 3.67 17.17
N MET A 102 -15.44 4.23 16.44
CA MET A 102 -15.66 5.32 15.50
C MET A 102 -16.31 4.81 14.20
N PRO A 103 -17.53 5.27 13.87
CA PRO A 103 -18.17 4.90 12.62
C PRO A 103 -17.32 5.36 11.43
N LYS A 104 -17.05 4.45 10.49
CA LYS A 104 -16.26 4.72 9.28
C LYS A 104 -14.86 5.29 9.58
N ALA A 105 -14.22 4.88 10.67
CA ALA A 105 -12.80 5.18 10.91
C ALA A 105 -11.94 4.79 9.70
N ILE A 106 -12.23 3.61 9.14
CA ILE A 106 -11.80 3.14 7.84
C ILE A 106 -13.04 3.15 6.95
N ASP A 107 -12.97 3.80 5.78
CA ASP A 107 -14.08 3.84 4.82
C ASP A 107 -13.85 3.01 3.56
N ALA A 108 -12.62 2.59 3.31
CA ALA A 108 -12.27 1.76 2.18
C ALA A 108 -11.01 0.94 2.44
N VAL A 109 -10.89 -0.17 1.71
CA VAL A 109 -9.70 -1.02 1.67
C VAL A 109 -9.30 -1.29 0.22
N THR A 110 -8.02 -1.50 -0.03
CA THR A 110 -7.49 -1.91 -1.34
C THR A 110 -6.15 -2.62 -1.18
N LEU A 111 -5.54 -3.02 -2.29
CA LEU A 111 -4.14 -3.39 -2.35
C LEU A 111 -3.31 -2.28 -2.99
N GLY A 112 -2.09 -2.14 -2.50
CA GLY A 112 -1.11 -1.24 -3.10
C GLY A 112 0.25 -1.87 -3.28
N LEU A 113 1.10 -1.16 -4.01
CA LEU A 113 2.53 -1.47 -4.14
C LEU A 113 3.34 -0.32 -3.55
N ASP A 114 4.13 -0.62 -2.52
CA ASP A 114 5.15 0.26 -1.98
C ASP A 114 6.45 0.08 -2.79
N LEU A 115 6.55 0.82 -3.89
CA LEU A 115 7.70 0.72 -4.76
C LEU A 115 8.93 1.35 -4.12
N THR A 116 10.06 0.64 -4.24
CA THR A 116 11.27 0.95 -3.49
C THR A 116 12.51 0.87 -4.36
N LEU A 117 13.35 1.91 -4.32
CA LEU A 117 14.71 1.86 -4.86
C LEU A 117 15.62 1.22 -3.82
N ARG A 118 15.70 -0.12 -3.81
CA ARG A 118 16.28 -0.90 -2.70
C ARG A 118 17.75 -0.54 -2.43
N ASP A 119 18.54 -0.40 -3.49
CA ASP A 119 19.97 -0.07 -3.36
C ASP A 119 20.15 1.32 -2.74
N LEU A 120 19.40 2.31 -3.23
CA LEU A 120 19.39 3.65 -2.66
C LEU A 120 18.92 3.65 -1.20
N GLN A 121 17.89 2.88 -0.86
CA GLN A 121 17.42 2.76 0.52
C GLN A 121 18.53 2.21 1.43
N SER A 122 19.28 1.21 0.96
CA SER A 122 20.38 0.59 1.70
C SER A 122 21.51 1.59 1.95
N GLU A 123 21.88 2.38 0.94
CA GLU A 123 22.86 3.47 1.09
C GLU A 123 22.40 4.52 2.11
N LEU A 124 21.13 4.92 2.06
CA LEU A 124 20.55 5.92 2.96
C LEU A 124 20.52 5.40 4.40
N LYS A 125 20.10 4.15 4.62
CA LYS A 125 20.12 3.48 5.93
C LYS A 125 21.54 3.44 6.51
N ALA A 126 22.54 3.06 5.72
CA ALA A 126 23.94 2.97 6.18
C ALA A 126 24.50 4.33 6.66
N LYS A 127 23.97 5.44 6.13
CA LYS A 127 24.35 6.82 6.49
C LYS A 127 23.43 7.44 7.54
N GLY A 128 22.39 6.75 7.99
CA GLY A 128 21.36 7.32 8.87
C GLY A 128 20.55 8.44 8.22
N HIS A 129 20.43 8.44 6.88
CA HIS A 129 19.70 9.45 6.13
C HIS A 129 18.21 9.10 5.98
N PRO A 130 17.35 10.10 5.76
CA PRO A 130 15.93 9.91 5.45
C PRO A 130 15.70 9.09 4.16
N TRP A 131 14.55 8.42 4.04
CA TRP A 131 14.26 7.41 2.99
C TRP A 131 13.50 7.96 1.79
N GLU A 132 13.12 9.24 1.79
CA GLU A 132 12.19 9.85 0.83
C GLU A 132 12.66 9.66 -0.62
N ARG A 133 13.96 9.73 -0.89
CA ARG A 133 14.47 9.50 -2.25
C ARG A 133 14.29 8.07 -2.74
N ALA A 134 14.25 7.10 -1.83
CA ALA A 134 14.08 5.69 -2.16
C ALA A 134 12.63 5.20 -2.07
N LYS A 135 11.77 5.92 -1.33
CA LYS A 135 10.39 5.52 -1.04
C LYS A 135 9.33 6.50 -1.54
N CYS A 136 9.68 7.72 -1.97
CA CYS A 136 8.71 8.78 -2.29
C CYS A 136 8.92 9.41 -3.68
N PHE A 137 9.63 8.72 -4.57
CA PHE A 137 9.76 9.15 -5.97
C PHE A 137 8.38 9.14 -6.66
N ASP A 138 8.24 9.88 -7.76
CA ASP A 138 6.98 9.96 -8.50
C ASP A 138 6.56 8.57 -9.00
N GLY A 139 5.30 8.19 -8.76
CA GLY A 139 4.80 6.85 -9.06
C GLY A 139 5.23 5.75 -8.08
N SER A 140 5.88 6.08 -6.96
CA SER A 140 6.35 5.09 -5.98
C SER A 140 5.24 4.43 -5.13
N CYS A 141 4.00 4.91 -5.25
CA CYS A 141 2.84 4.32 -4.59
C CYS A 141 1.81 3.96 -5.63
N VAL A 142 1.53 2.67 -5.80
CA VAL A 142 0.44 2.21 -6.66
C VAL A 142 -0.74 1.83 -5.77
N LEU A 143 -1.93 2.34 -6.06
CA LEU A 143 -3.16 1.93 -5.38
C LEU A 143 -4.13 1.33 -6.40
N ALA A 144 -4.69 0.16 -6.07
CA ALA A 144 -5.78 -0.41 -6.82
C ALA A 144 -7.11 0.30 -6.50
N GLN A 145 -8.19 -0.11 -7.17
CA GLN A 145 -9.50 0.46 -6.91
C GLN A 145 -9.96 0.11 -5.48
N TRP A 146 -10.63 1.06 -4.85
CA TRP A 146 -11.16 0.92 -3.49
C TRP A 146 -12.34 -0.05 -3.45
N VAL A 147 -12.41 -0.86 -2.39
CA VAL A 147 -13.54 -1.73 -2.09
C VAL A 147 -14.06 -1.46 -0.68
N GLU A 148 -15.32 -1.82 -0.45
CA GLU A 148 -16.00 -1.63 0.83
C GLU A 148 -15.33 -2.47 1.94
N PRO A 149 -15.01 -1.86 3.10
CA PRO A 149 -14.28 -2.53 4.17
C PRO A 149 -15.10 -3.60 4.90
N GLU A 150 -16.43 -3.53 4.85
CA GLU A 150 -17.35 -4.43 5.55
C GLU A 150 -17.16 -5.91 5.15
N SER A 151 -16.64 -6.16 3.95
CA SER A 151 -16.29 -7.51 3.48
C SER A 151 -15.13 -8.16 4.26
N TYR A 152 -14.40 -7.42 5.09
CA TYR A 152 -13.17 -7.87 5.75
C TYR A 152 -13.22 -7.85 7.29
N ALA A 153 -14.43 -7.77 7.87
CA ALA A 153 -14.65 -7.79 9.32
C ALA A 153 -13.76 -6.80 10.08
N ASP A 154 -12.85 -7.27 10.94
CA ASP A 154 -11.91 -6.47 11.73
C ASP A 154 -10.47 -6.50 11.19
N PHE A 155 -10.30 -6.94 9.94
CA PHE A 155 -9.02 -7.09 9.25
C PHE A 155 -8.04 -8.08 9.89
N SER A 156 -8.47 -8.90 10.86
CA SER A 156 -7.59 -9.85 11.56
C SER A 156 -7.13 -11.01 10.67
N ALA A 157 -7.95 -11.44 9.70
CA ALA A 157 -7.71 -12.63 8.89
C ALA A 157 -7.92 -12.37 7.37
N VAL A 158 -7.20 -11.39 6.83
CA VAL A 158 -7.26 -11.02 5.42
C VAL A 158 -6.10 -11.64 4.67
N ASN A 159 -6.39 -12.43 3.64
CA ASN A 159 -5.42 -12.94 2.68
C ASN A 159 -5.40 -12.02 1.44
N TYR A 160 -4.20 -11.70 0.98
CA TYR A 160 -3.97 -11.03 -0.30
C TYR A 160 -2.74 -11.58 -1.02
N GLN A 161 -2.73 -11.47 -2.34
CA GLN A 161 -1.70 -12.08 -3.18
C GLN A 161 -1.22 -11.12 -4.27
N LEU A 162 0.07 -11.22 -4.59
CA LEU A 162 0.68 -10.63 -5.79
C LEU A 162 1.17 -11.75 -6.69
N TYR A 163 0.74 -11.69 -7.95
CA TYR A 163 1.26 -12.52 -9.02
C TYR A 163 2.02 -11.65 -10.01
N ILE A 164 3.18 -12.12 -10.46
CA ILE A 164 3.94 -11.50 -11.55
C ILE A 164 4.06 -12.54 -12.65
N ASN A 165 3.59 -12.19 -13.85
CA ASN A 165 3.54 -13.10 -15.00
C ASN A 165 2.91 -14.45 -14.64
N GLU A 166 1.74 -14.39 -13.97
CA GLU A 166 0.95 -15.54 -13.50
C GLU A 166 1.59 -16.38 -12.38
N GLN A 167 2.81 -16.05 -11.96
CA GLN A 167 3.50 -16.72 -10.86
C GLN A 167 3.18 -16.04 -9.52
N LEU A 168 2.68 -16.81 -8.55
CA LEU A 168 2.50 -16.33 -7.18
C LEU A 168 3.86 -15.91 -6.62
N THR A 169 3.96 -14.64 -6.26
CA THR A 169 5.21 -13.98 -5.89
C THR A 169 5.19 -13.53 -4.43
N GLN A 170 4.07 -12.96 -3.97
CA GLN A 170 3.85 -12.68 -2.55
C GLN A 170 2.47 -13.21 -2.13
N ASP A 171 2.41 -13.80 -0.93
CA ASP A 171 1.21 -14.35 -0.30
C ASP A 171 1.10 -13.80 1.12
N GLY A 172 0.32 -12.74 1.27
CA GLY A 172 0.17 -11.95 2.50
C GLY A 172 -1.04 -12.39 3.32
N HIS A 173 -0.88 -12.44 4.63
CA HIS A 173 -1.93 -12.76 5.58
C HIS A 173 -1.82 -11.81 6.77
N THR A 174 -2.87 -11.03 7.08
CA THR A 174 -2.81 -10.02 8.14
C THR A 174 -2.59 -10.60 9.54
N GLU A 175 -2.92 -11.88 9.77
CA GLU A 175 -2.58 -12.61 11.01
C GLU A 175 -1.07 -12.68 11.28
N LEU A 176 -0.25 -12.55 10.22
CA LEU A 176 1.22 -12.57 10.31
C LEU A 176 1.82 -11.19 10.54
N MET A 177 1.00 -10.14 10.65
CA MET A 177 1.47 -8.81 11.02
C MET A 177 2.01 -8.82 12.44
N LEU A 178 3.18 -8.20 12.64
CA LEU A 178 3.77 -7.98 13.95
C LEU A 178 2.95 -6.98 14.77
N PHE A 179 2.44 -5.95 14.10
CA PHE A 179 1.54 -4.94 14.66
C PHE A 179 0.22 -4.96 13.87
N PRO A 180 -0.89 -5.43 14.48
CA PRO A 180 -2.19 -5.48 13.84
C PRO A 180 -2.71 -4.08 13.44
N LEU A 181 -3.63 -4.04 12.48
CA LEU A 181 -4.10 -2.78 11.87
C LEU A 181 -4.55 -1.71 12.89
N TYR A 182 -5.40 -2.06 13.85
CA TYR A 182 -5.88 -1.07 14.82
C TYR A 182 -4.78 -0.58 15.77
N GLU A 183 -3.78 -1.41 16.07
CA GLU A 183 -2.59 -0.99 16.82
C GLU A 183 -1.77 -0.01 15.98
N LEU A 184 -1.57 -0.29 14.69
CA LEU A 184 -0.93 0.64 13.76
C LEU A 184 -1.66 1.98 13.71
N LEU A 185 -2.98 1.98 13.54
CA LEU A 185 -3.76 3.22 13.48
C LEU A 185 -3.62 4.05 14.75
N SER A 186 -3.68 3.39 15.92
CA SER A 186 -3.44 4.03 17.22
C SER A 186 -2.05 4.67 17.25
N GLU A 187 -0.99 3.88 17.07
CA GLU A 187 0.41 4.33 17.08
C GLU A 187 0.68 5.46 16.07
N ILE A 188 0.18 5.33 14.84
CA ILE A 188 0.29 6.34 13.80
C ILE A 188 -0.42 7.62 14.22
N SER A 189 -1.62 7.54 14.79
CA SER A 189 -2.39 8.74 15.19
C SER A 189 -1.71 9.57 16.28
N TYR A 190 -0.84 8.96 17.09
CA TYR A 190 0.00 9.68 18.06
C TYR A 190 1.18 10.39 17.39
N ALA A 191 1.69 9.87 16.27
CA ALA A 191 2.78 10.49 15.51
C ALA A 191 2.27 11.55 14.52
N PHE A 192 1.20 11.24 13.80
CA PHE A 192 0.61 12.06 12.74
C PHE A 192 -0.92 12.06 12.88
N SER A 193 -1.54 13.24 12.93
CA SER A 193 -2.99 13.31 12.80
C SER A 193 -3.39 12.73 11.43
N LEU A 194 -4.32 11.77 11.42
CA LEU A 194 -4.90 11.19 10.22
C LEU A 194 -6.16 11.96 9.86
N GLN A 195 -6.30 12.29 8.58
CA GLN A 195 -7.45 13.01 8.03
C GLN A 195 -8.23 12.09 7.09
N PRO A 196 -9.55 12.33 6.90
CA PRO A 196 -10.30 11.64 5.87
C PRO A 196 -9.61 11.75 4.51
N GLY A 197 -9.42 10.62 3.83
CA GLY A 197 -8.69 10.51 2.56
C GLY A 197 -7.21 10.16 2.70
N ASP A 198 -6.63 10.17 3.91
CA ASP A 198 -5.30 9.59 4.14
C ASP A 198 -5.33 8.07 3.94
N VAL A 199 -4.21 7.50 3.51
CA VAL A 199 -4.05 6.07 3.26
C VAL A 199 -3.01 5.48 4.20
N ILE A 200 -3.25 4.28 4.70
CA ILE A 200 -2.30 3.52 5.50
C ILE A 200 -1.86 2.29 4.71
N MET A 201 -0.57 2.17 4.42
CA MET A 201 0.03 0.95 3.89
C MET A 201 0.67 0.16 5.04
N THR A 202 0.27 -1.09 5.19
CA THR A 202 0.40 -1.85 6.44
C THR A 202 1.65 -2.72 6.54
N GLY A 203 2.55 -2.63 5.57
CA GLY A 203 3.73 -3.47 5.43
C GLY A 203 3.53 -4.62 4.45
N THR A 204 4.64 -5.17 3.96
CA THR A 204 4.68 -6.23 2.95
C THR A 204 5.13 -7.58 3.54
N PRO A 205 4.60 -8.72 3.05
CA PRO A 205 5.10 -10.05 3.41
C PRO A 205 6.45 -10.33 2.72
N SER A 206 7.03 -11.50 2.96
CA SER A 206 8.25 -11.93 2.27
C SER A 206 8.07 -12.05 0.76
N GLY A 207 9.18 -12.13 0.02
CA GLY A 207 9.17 -12.33 -1.43
C GLY A 207 9.29 -11.02 -2.21
N VAL A 208 9.92 -10.00 -1.61
CA VAL A 208 10.20 -8.74 -2.29
C VAL A 208 11.26 -8.94 -3.37
N GLY A 209 11.04 -8.35 -4.55
CA GLY A 209 11.95 -8.49 -5.67
C GLY A 209 11.91 -7.31 -6.63
N VAL A 210 12.71 -7.41 -7.69
CA VAL A 210 12.84 -6.38 -8.75
C VAL A 210 11.71 -6.53 -9.76
N LEU A 211 11.13 -5.41 -10.20
CA LEU A 211 10.26 -5.32 -11.36
C LEU A 211 11.06 -5.23 -12.66
N LYS A 212 10.60 -5.90 -13.70
CA LYS A 212 11.19 -5.85 -15.04
C LYS A 212 10.23 -5.22 -16.03
N ALA A 213 10.77 -4.49 -16.99
CA ALA A 213 9.99 -3.94 -18.09
C ALA A 213 9.17 -5.05 -18.78
N GLY A 214 7.87 -4.80 -18.96
CA GLY A 214 6.93 -5.74 -19.53
C GLY A 214 6.30 -6.74 -18.54
N ASP A 215 6.68 -6.73 -17.26
CA ASP A 215 6.01 -7.54 -16.25
C ASP A 215 4.52 -7.21 -16.15
N LYS A 216 3.69 -8.26 -16.04
CA LYS A 216 2.25 -8.17 -15.82
C LYS A 216 1.93 -8.56 -14.40
N LEU A 217 1.38 -7.62 -13.64
CA LEU A 217 1.09 -7.77 -12.23
C LEU A 217 -0.40 -8.05 -12.05
N THR A 218 -0.71 -9.00 -11.18
CA THR A 218 -2.07 -9.24 -10.71
C THR A 218 -2.09 -9.15 -9.20
N LEU A 219 -2.83 -8.18 -8.69
CA LEU A 219 -3.10 -8.00 -7.26
C LEU A 219 -4.46 -8.64 -6.95
N LYS A 220 -4.54 -9.48 -5.93
CA LYS A 220 -5.76 -10.21 -5.56
C LYS A 220 -6.08 -10.06 -4.07
N LEU A 221 -7.31 -9.64 -3.77
CA LEU A 221 -7.85 -9.48 -2.42
C LEU A 221 -9.25 -10.11 -2.34
N GLY A 222 -9.34 -11.31 -1.77
CA GLY A 222 -10.59 -12.07 -1.78
C GLY A 222 -11.07 -12.36 -3.21
N GLU A 223 -12.29 -11.91 -3.53
CA GLU A 223 -12.87 -12.01 -4.88
C GLU A 223 -12.43 -10.91 -5.84
N HIS A 224 -11.77 -9.87 -5.33
CA HIS A 224 -11.32 -8.74 -6.14
C HIS A 224 -9.95 -8.99 -6.75
N GLN A 225 -9.78 -8.57 -7.99
CA GLN A 225 -8.53 -8.70 -8.73
C GLN A 225 -8.30 -7.46 -9.60
N TRP A 226 -7.06 -6.97 -9.61
CA TRP A 226 -6.63 -5.85 -10.43
C TRP A 226 -5.37 -6.21 -11.22
N GLN A 227 -5.27 -5.65 -12.42
CA GLN A 227 -4.11 -5.79 -13.30
C GLN A 227 -3.31 -4.49 -13.29
N ALA A 228 -1.99 -4.60 -13.25
CA ALA A 228 -1.07 -3.48 -13.47
C ALA A 228 0.05 -3.92 -14.40
N ASN A 229 0.67 -2.98 -15.10
CA ASN A 229 1.71 -3.28 -16.09
C ASN A 229 2.97 -2.46 -15.81
N VAL A 230 4.12 -3.09 -16.00
CA VAL A 230 5.43 -2.43 -15.90
C VAL A 230 5.91 -2.02 -17.30
N GLY A 231 6.37 -0.78 -17.40
CA GLY A 231 6.94 -0.17 -18.60
C GLY A 231 8.41 -0.50 -18.82
#